data_AF-A0A944BYU8-F1
#
_entry.id   AF-A0A944BYU8-F1
#
_cell.length_a   1.000
_cell.length_b   1.000
_cell.length_c   1.000
_cell.angle_alpha   90.00
_cell.angle_beta   90.00
_cell.angle_gamma   90.00
#
_symmetry.space_group_name_H-M   'P 1'
#
loop_
_entity.id
_entity.type
_entity.pdbx_description
1 polymer ?
#
loop_
_entity_poly.entity_id
_entity_poly.type
_entity_poly.pdbx_seq_one_letter_code
_entity_poly.pdbx_strand_id
1 'polypeptide(L)'
;MDQFPKWMLALAGVNLLPLLASPFFLFGNLTLCQRHTGVLYLLFYLLTQLAWGLPLAAFFVRLDLYRRGFETAGVVIALAGWLIAAVGVWLLL
;
A
#
# COMPACT_ATOMS: atom_id res chain seq x y z
N MET A 1 21.67 -8.15 -10.49
CA MET A 1 20.50 -7.29 -10.20
C MET A 1 20.63 -5.93 -10.92
N ASP A 2 21.21 -5.89 -12.12
CA ASP A 2 21.49 -4.64 -12.88
C ASP A 2 20.40 -4.23 -13.87
N GLN A 3 19.26 -4.93 -13.91
CA GLN A 3 18.22 -4.72 -14.92
C GLN A 3 17.19 -3.65 -14.54
N PHE A 4 17.20 -3.14 -13.31
CA PHE A 4 16.23 -2.13 -12.85
C PHE A 4 16.94 -0.86 -12.36
N PRO A 5 16.51 0.33 -12.80
CA PRO A 5 17.10 1.59 -12.35
C PRO A 5 16.89 1.81 -10.85
N LYS A 6 17.96 2.21 -10.14
CA LYS A 6 17.97 2.40 -8.68
C LYS A 6 16.92 3.40 -8.19
N TRP A 7 16.66 4.48 -8.95
CA TRP A 7 15.64 5.47 -8.62
C TRP A 7 14.22 4.88 -8.67
N MET A 8 13.98 3.97 -9.61
CA MET A 8 12.69 3.30 -9.73
C MET A 8 12.49 2.33 -8.57
N LEU A 9 13.54 1.59 -8.22
CA LEU A 9 13.58 0.72 -7.05
C LEU A 9 13.35 1.50 -5.74
N ALA A 10 13.92 2.70 -5.61
CA ALA A 10 13.69 3.58 -4.46
C ALA A 10 12.21 4.00 -4.36
N LEU A 11 11.62 4.50 -5.46
CA LEU A 11 10.19 4.85 -5.52
C LEU A 11 9.29 3.63 -5.23
N ALA A 12 9.68 2.44 -5.69
CA ALA A 12 8.91 1.22 -5.47
C ALA A 12 9.06 0.79 -4.00
N GLY A 13 10.25 0.91 -3.44
CA GLY A 13 10.54 0.64 -2.04
C GLY A 13 9.69 1.48 -1.08
N VAL A 14 9.28 2.69 -1.47
CA VAL A 14 8.38 3.47 -0.62
C VAL A 14 7.00 2.83 -0.49
N ASN A 15 6.54 2.08 -1.50
CA ASN A 15 5.31 1.29 -1.41
C ASN A 15 5.44 0.05 -0.51
N LEU A 16 6.67 -0.28 -0.05
CA LEU A 16 6.89 -1.29 1.00
C LEU A 16 6.77 -0.72 2.42
N LEU A 17 6.75 0.61 2.60
CA LEU A 17 6.50 1.21 3.93
C LEU A 17 5.19 0.73 4.56
N PRO A 18 4.07 0.65 3.81
CA PRO A 18 2.85 -0.07 4.20
C PRO A 18 3.08 -1.47 4.79
N LEU A 19 3.99 -2.26 4.21
CA LEU A 19 4.31 -3.60 4.70
C LEU A 19 5.06 -3.55 6.04
N LEU A 20 6.01 -2.61 6.19
CA LEU A 20 6.73 -2.40 7.45
C LEU A 20 5.82 -1.87 8.56
N ALA A 21 4.80 -1.09 8.19
CA ALA A 21 3.80 -0.58 9.10
C ALA A 21 2.68 -1.59 9.40
N SER A 22 2.57 -2.69 8.63
CA SER A 22 1.52 -3.70 8.78
C SER A 22 1.41 -4.32 10.17
N PRO A 23 2.50 -4.57 10.94
CA PRO A 23 2.38 -5.07 12.31
C PRO A 23 1.70 -4.05 13.23
N PHE A 24 1.96 -2.75 13.05
CA PHE A 24 1.32 -1.70 13.83
C PHE A 24 -0.17 -1.57 13.51
N PHE A 25 -0.58 -1.82 12.26
CA PHE A 25 -2.00 -1.83 11.90
C PHE A 25 -2.72 -3.10 12.37
N LEU A 26 -2.06 -4.26 12.32
CA LEU A 26 -2.62 -5.54 12.79
C LEU A 26 -2.76 -5.60 14.31
N PHE A 27 -1.77 -5.08 15.05
CA PHE A 27 -1.75 -5.17 16.52
C PHE A 27 -2.13 -3.86 17.22
N GLY A 28 -2.16 -2.73 16.51
CA GLY A 28 -2.50 -1.42 17.06
C GLY A 28 -4.00 -1.11 17.09
N ASN A 29 -4.86 -2.05 16.68
CA ASN A 29 -6.32 -1.89 16.67
C ASN A 29 -6.81 -0.66 15.85
N LEU A 30 -6.01 -0.27 14.85
CA LEU A 30 -6.26 0.88 13.99
C LEU A 30 -7.27 0.48 12.90
N THR A 31 -8.49 0.99 13.01
CA THR A 31 -9.56 0.78 12.02
C THR A 31 -10.13 2.11 11.57
N LEU A 32 -10.52 2.18 10.30
CA LEU A 32 -11.15 3.36 9.70
C LEU A 32 -12.45 3.77 10.42
N CYS A 33 -13.05 2.89 11.21
CA CYS A 33 -14.27 3.20 11.94
C CYS A 33 -14.36 2.45 13.28
N GLN A 34 -13.89 3.07 14.35
CA GLN A 34 -13.99 2.53 15.72
C GLN A 34 -15.39 2.67 16.34
N ARG A 35 -16.32 3.35 15.66
CA ARG A 35 -17.66 3.66 16.20
C ARG A 35 -18.65 2.50 16.12
N HIS A 36 -18.28 1.42 15.42
CA HIS A 36 -19.13 0.25 15.22
C HIS A 36 -18.72 -0.91 16.14
N THR A 37 -19.70 -1.67 16.62
CA THR A 37 -19.49 -2.85 17.48
C THR A 37 -19.92 -4.14 16.77
N GLY A 38 -19.25 -5.25 17.05
CA GLY A 38 -19.62 -6.58 16.55
C GLY A 38 -19.12 -6.88 15.13
N VAL A 39 -19.96 -7.50 14.29
CA VAL A 39 -19.55 -7.98 12.95
C VAL A 39 -19.11 -6.85 12.02
N LEU A 40 -19.73 -5.67 12.12
CA LEU A 40 -19.36 -4.50 11.32
C LEU A 40 -17.93 -4.03 11.64
N TYR A 41 -17.54 -4.06 12.92
CA TYR A 41 -16.17 -3.76 13.33
C TYR A 41 -15.18 -4.71 12.64
N LEU A 42 -15.46 -6.01 12.65
CA LEU A 42 -14.62 -7.02 12.02
C LEU A 42 -14.54 -6.84 10.49
N LEU A 43 -15.65 -6.48 9.84
CA LEU A 43 -15.65 -6.16 8.41
C LEU A 43 -14.77 -4.95 8.09
N PHE A 44 -14.92 -3.84 8.82
CA PHE A 44 -14.11 -2.64 8.62
C PHE A 44 -12.64 -2.89 8.96
N TYR A 45 -12.36 -3.70 9.97
CA TYR A 45 -11.00 -4.16 10.28
C TYR A 45 -10.41 -4.92 9.09
N LEU A 46 -11.09 -5.96 8.58
CA LEU A 46 -10.65 -6.74 7.41
C LEU A 46 -10.47 -5.86 6.17
N LEU A 47 -11.40 -4.93 5.92
CA LEU A 47 -11.32 -4.00 4.80
C LEU A 47 -10.11 -3.08 4.90
N THR A 48 -9.82 -2.59 6.12
CA THR A 48 -8.62 -1.79 6.39
C THR A 48 -7.37 -2.61 6.11
N GLN A 49 -7.29 -3.86 6.59
CA GLN A 49 -6.14 -4.74 6.33
C GLN A 49 -5.98 -5.08 4.83
N LEU A 50 -7.08 -5.33 4.11
CA LEU A 50 -7.05 -5.54 2.65
C LEU A 50 -6.60 -4.30 1.89
N ALA A 51 -7.01 -3.11 2.34
CA ALA A 51 -6.58 -1.84 1.76
C ALA A 51 -5.06 -1.65 1.87
N TRP A 52 -4.45 -2.11 2.96
CA TRP A 52 -2.99 -2.13 3.13
C TRP A 52 -2.26 -3.11 2.19
N GLY A 53 -2.97 -4.07 1.58
CA GLY A 53 -2.44 -4.92 0.51
C GLY A 53 -2.31 -4.21 -0.84
N LEU A 54 -3.05 -3.11 -1.08
CA LEU A 54 -3.00 -2.38 -2.36
C LEU A 54 -1.62 -1.79 -2.67
N PRO A 55 -0.93 -1.12 -1.74
CA PRO A 55 0.44 -0.63 -1.98
C PRO A 55 1.42 -1.75 -2.32
N LEU A 56 1.25 -2.93 -1.70
CA LEU A 56 2.05 -4.11 -2.01
C LEU A 56 1.78 -4.59 -3.45
N ALA A 57 0.52 -4.69 -3.84
CA ALA A 57 0.14 -5.02 -5.21
C ALA A 57 0.70 -3.98 -6.20
N ALA A 58 0.62 -2.69 -5.88
CA ALA A 58 1.16 -1.60 -6.68
C ALA A 58 2.69 -1.71 -6.87
N PHE A 59 3.43 -2.20 -5.86
CA PHE A 59 4.86 -2.51 -5.98
C PHE A 59 5.13 -3.58 -7.05
N PHE A 60 4.44 -4.72 -6.98
CA PHE A 60 4.62 -5.82 -7.94
C PHE A 60 4.14 -5.46 -9.34
N VAL A 61 2.98 -4.80 -9.46
CA VAL A 61 2.42 -4.36 -10.75
C VAL A 61 3.34 -3.36 -11.44
N ARG A 62 4.00 -2.48 -10.69
CA ARG A 62 5.01 -1.57 -11.25
C ARG A 62 6.21 -2.32 -11.82
N LEU A 63 6.73 -3.32 -11.10
CA LEU A 63 7.84 -4.15 -11.59
C LEU A 63 7.45 -4.92 -12.85
N ASP A 64 6.22 -5.43 -12.92
CA ASP A 64 5.69 -6.11 -14.11
C ASP A 64 5.54 -5.15 -15.30
N LEU A 65 4.99 -3.94 -15.09
CA LEU A 65 4.85 -2.92 -16.14
C LEU A 65 6.19 -2.42 -16.66
N TYR A 66 7.18 -2.25 -15.77
CA TYR A 66 8.53 -1.89 -16.20
C TYR A 66 9.14 -3.00 -17.07
N ARG A 67 8.94 -4.27 -16.72
CA ARG A 67 9.39 -5.41 -17.52
C ARG A 67 8.72 -5.47 -18.89
N ARG A 68 7.52 -4.91 -19.03
CA ARG A 68 6.77 -4.77 -20.31
C ARG A 68 7.12 -3.49 -21.08
N GLY A 69 8.04 -2.65 -20.59
CA GLY A 69 8.44 -1.40 -21.24
C GLY A 69 7.48 -0.21 -21.02
N PHE A 70 6.49 -0.34 -20.13
CA PHE A 70 5.53 0.73 -19.81
C PHE A 70 5.98 1.53 -18.57
N GLU A 71 6.99 2.38 -18.76
CA GLU A 71 7.58 3.16 -17.67
C GLU A 71 6.61 4.18 -17.04
N THR A 72 5.80 4.86 -17.87
CA THR A 72 4.84 5.88 -17.40
C THR A 72 3.72 5.30 -16.56
N ALA A 73 3.14 4.16 -16.99
CA ALA A 73 2.10 3.46 -16.24
C ALA A 73 2.62 2.95 -14.89
N GLY A 74 3.88 2.48 -14.85
CA GLY A 74 4.52 2.08 -13.60
C GLY A 74 4.71 3.23 -12.61
N VAL A 75 4.99 4.45 -13.08
CA VAL A 75 5.09 5.64 -12.21
C VAL A 75 3.72 6.06 -11.68
N VAL A 76 2.68 6.05 -12.51
CA VAL A 76 1.30 6.38 -12.09
C VAL A 76 0.81 5.43 -11.00
N ILE A 77 1.05 4.13 -11.15
CA ILE A 77 0.66 3.13 -10.14
C ILE A 77 1.48 3.27 -8.86
N ALA A 78 2.75 3.65 -8.96
CA ALA A 78 3.56 3.95 -7.79
C ALA A 78 2.97 5.12 -6.99
N LEU A 79 2.64 6.21 -7.67
CA LEU A 79 2.03 7.40 -7.09
C LEU A 79 0.66 7.10 -6.49
N ALA A 80 -0.17 6.30 -7.17
CA ALA A 80 -1.47 5.88 -6.66
C ALA A 80 -1.33 5.05 -5.38
N GLY A 81 -0.39 4.10 -5.33
CA GLY A 81 -0.07 3.33 -4.12
C GLY A 81 0.40 4.22 -2.98
N TRP A 82 1.19 5.25 -3.29
CA TRP A 82 1.64 6.24 -2.31
C TRP A 82 0.50 7.08 -1.75
N LEU A 83 -0.40 7.53 -2.62
CA LEU A 83 -1.54 8.37 -2.26
C LEU A 83 -2.54 7.59 -1.39
N ILE A 84 -2.79 6.31 -1.72
CA ILE A 84 -3.60 5.40 -0.91
C ILE A 84 -2.97 5.20 0.47
N ALA A 85 -1.66 4.95 0.54
CA ALA A 85 -0.95 4.80 1.79
C ALA A 85 -1.01 6.09 2.64
N ALA A 86 -0.78 7.25 2.04
CA ALA A 86 -0.82 8.54 2.73
C ALA A 86 -2.23 8.87 3.26
N VAL A 87 -3.27 8.65 2.45
CA VAL A 87 -4.67 8.82 2.87
C VAL A 87 -5.04 7.81 3.96
N GLY A 88 -4.57 6.57 3.85
CA GLY A 88 -4.77 5.54 4.87
C GLY A 88 -4.15 5.91 6.22
N VAL A 89 -2.92 6.44 6.23
CA VAL A 89 -2.29 6.96 7.45
C VAL A 89 -3.07 8.16 8.00
N TRP A 90 -3.48 9.10 7.14
CA TRP A 90 -4.21 10.30 7.56
C TRP A 90 -5.58 9.98 8.18
N LEU A 91 -6.29 8.97 7.65
CA LEU A 91 -7.56 8.51 8.19
C LEU A 91 -7.43 7.74 9.51
N LEU A 92 -6.21 7.31 9.88
CA LEU A 92 -5.93 6.52 11.09
C LEU A 92 -5.22 7.33 12.19
N LEU A 93 -4.82 8.58 11.90
CA LEU A 93 -4.34 9.59 12.85
C LEU A 93 -5.52 10.37 13.46
#